data_AF-A0A661HZN8-F1
#
_entry.id   AF-A0A661HZN8-F1
#
_cell.length_a   1.000
_cell.length_b   1.000
_cell.length_c   1.000
_cell.angle_alpha   90.00
_cell.angle_beta   90.00
_cell.angle_gamma   90.00
#
_symmetry.space_group_name_H-M   'P 1'
#
loop_
_entity.id
_entity.type
_entity.pdbx_description
1 polymer ?
#
loop_
_entity_poly.entity_id
_entity_poly.type
_entity_poly.pdbx_seq_one_letter_code
_entity_poly.pdbx_strand_id
1 'polypeptide(L)'
;MVDKYSNLEETLPQLQRVLRQSIQSEFLEIQKLDTACMKFKTVLEKKPELEKGVYVVFSRFIKKDEHKYETFVFLDDQGKTVANVSGRELELFGIMEPCINLNISEEFEEQNKT
;
A
#
# COMPACT_ATOMS: atom_id res chain seq x y z
N MET A 1 -10.76 16.64 9.73
CA MET A 1 -10.48 15.51 8.83
C MET A 1 -10.57 14.27 9.68
N VAL A 2 -11.36 13.29 9.26
CA VAL A 2 -11.50 12.02 9.99
C VAL A 2 -10.53 11.03 9.37
N ASP A 3 -9.81 10.31 10.22
CA ASP A 3 -8.83 9.32 9.79
C ASP A 3 -9.55 8.08 9.23
N LYS A 4 -9.18 7.65 8.01
CA LYS A 4 -9.71 6.44 7.36
C LYS A 4 -9.57 5.19 8.22
N TYR A 5 -8.38 4.95 8.77
CA TYR A 5 -8.05 3.73 9.51
C TYR A 5 -7.78 4.04 10.99
N SER A 6 -8.49 3.37 11.91
CA SER A 6 -8.39 3.63 13.35
C SER A 6 -7.12 3.07 14.00
N ASN A 7 -6.52 2.03 13.42
CA ASN A 7 -5.38 1.29 13.98
C ASN A 7 -4.09 1.39 13.13
N LEU A 8 -4.01 2.32 12.18
CA LEU A 8 -2.88 2.40 11.25
C LEU A 8 -1.54 2.68 11.96
N GLU A 9 -1.54 3.57 12.95
CA GLU A 9 -0.32 3.92 13.72
C GLU A 9 0.14 2.79 14.64
N GLU A 10 -0.80 2.00 15.18
CA GLU A 10 -0.50 0.81 15.97
C GLU A 10 0.04 -0.33 15.08
N THR A 11 -0.58 -0.53 13.92
CA THR A 11 -0.23 -1.62 12.99
C THR A 11 1.08 -1.35 12.26
N LEU A 12 1.33 -0.09 11.88
CA LEU A 12 2.51 0.32 11.11
C LEU A 12 3.25 1.45 11.84
N PRO A 13 3.87 1.17 13.00
CA PRO A 13 4.45 2.21 13.87
C PRO A 13 5.65 2.92 13.24
N GLN A 14 6.32 2.32 12.25
CA GLN A 14 7.45 2.93 11.54
C GLN A 14 7.03 3.61 10.24
N LEU A 15 5.73 3.68 9.94
CA LEU A 15 5.23 4.36 8.76
C LEU A 15 5.56 5.85 8.81
N GLN A 16 6.21 6.34 7.75
CA GLN A 16 6.55 7.75 7.64
C GLN A 16 5.29 8.61 7.77
N ARG A 17 5.37 9.67 8.59
CA ARG A 17 4.24 10.56 8.87
C ARG A 17 3.54 11.08 7.62
N VAL A 18 4.30 11.42 6.58
CA VAL A 18 3.73 11.90 5.31
C VAL A 18 2.88 10.83 4.60
N LEU A 19 3.37 9.59 4.52
CA LEU A 19 2.61 8.47 3.94
C LEU A 19 1.37 8.17 4.78
N ARG A 20 1.52 8.15 6.10
CA ARG A 20 0.40 7.97 7.03
C ARG A 20 -0.70 9.00 6.79
N GLN A 21 -0.34 10.28 6.74
CA GLN A 21 -1.29 11.35 6.50
C GLN A 21 -1.95 11.22 5.13
N SER A 22 -1.19 10.89 4.08
CA SER A 22 -1.73 10.70 2.74
C SER A 22 -2.66 9.49 2.60
N ILE A 23 -2.40 8.41 3.35
CA ILE A 23 -3.28 7.24 3.41
C ILE A 23 -4.57 7.58 4.18
N GLN A 24 -4.44 8.24 5.34
CA GLN A 24 -5.61 8.67 6.13
C GLN A 24 -6.49 9.65 5.37
N SER A 25 -5.91 10.46 4.48
CA SER A 25 -6.64 11.41 3.63
C SER A 25 -7.16 10.83 2.31
N GLU A 26 -7.05 9.51 2.11
CA GLU A 26 -7.40 8.81 0.86
C GLU A 26 -6.66 9.31 -0.39
N PHE A 27 -5.55 10.03 -0.22
CA PHE A 27 -4.73 10.44 -1.36
C PHE A 27 -3.92 9.27 -1.91
N LEU A 28 -3.40 8.45 -0.99
CA LEU A 28 -2.77 7.18 -1.27
C LEU A 28 -3.65 6.04 -0.73
N GLU A 29 -3.53 4.89 -1.36
CA GLU A 29 -4.07 3.63 -0.89
C GLU A 29 -2.93 2.74 -0.39
N ILE A 30 -3.26 1.86 0.57
CA ILE A 30 -2.36 0.82 1.05
C ILE A 30 -3.02 -0.55 0.85
N GLN A 31 -2.29 -1.48 0.25
CA GLN A 31 -2.70 -2.88 0.12
C GLN A 31 -1.61 -3.81 0.61
N LYS A 32 -2.02 -5.02 0.98
CA LYS A 32 -1.10 -6.09 1.37
C LYS A 32 -0.63 -6.82 0.11
N LEU A 33 0.60 -7.29 0.12
CA LEU A 33 1.16 -8.08 -0.97
C LEU A 33 0.72 -9.53 -0.84
N ASP A 34 0.23 -10.11 -1.94
CA ASP A 34 0.00 -11.54 -2.04
C ASP A 34 1.35 -12.24 -2.27
N THR A 35 2.04 -12.54 -1.18
CA THR A 35 3.36 -13.19 -1.21
C THR A 35 3.29 -14.65 -1.64
N ALA A 36 2.09 -15.25 -1.63
CA ALA A 36 1.88 -16.63 -2.05
C ALA A 36 1.74 -16.75 -3.58
N CYS A 37 1.29 -15.70 -4.27
CA CYS A 37 1.04 -15.76 -5.70
C CYS A 37 2.31 -15.90 -6.55
N MET A 38 2.18 -16.59 -7.68
CA MET A 38 3.29 -16.83 -8.60
C MET A 38 3.85 -15.53 -9.21
N LYS A 39 3.00 -14.52 -9.42
CA LYS A 39 3.41 -13.23 -9.95
C LYS A 39 4.38 -12.53 -9.01
N PHE A 40 4.07 -12.51 -7.70
CA PHE A 40 4.96 -11.90 -6.72
C PHE A 40 6.28 -12.66 -6.58
N LYS A 41 6.25 -14.00 -6.63
CA LYS A 41 7.48 -14.81 -6.65
C LYS A 41 8.38 -14.47 -7.85
N THR A 42 7.80 -14.29 -9.03
CA THR A 42 8.53 -13.87 -10.24
C THR A 42 9.10 -12.46 -10.09
N VAL A 43 8.38 -11.57 -9.39
CA VAL A 43 8.88 -10.24 -9.04
C VAL A 43 10.08 -10.35 -8.10
N LEU A 44 10.03 -11.18 -7.06
CA LEU A 44 11.12 -11.37 -6.11
C LEU A 44 12.41 -11.88 -6.77
N GLU A 45 12.30 -12.74 -7.79
CA GLU A 45 13.47 -13.20 -8.57
C GLU A 45 14.19 -12.03 -9.27
N LYS A 46 13.44 -11.01 -9.70
CA LYS A 46 13.97 -9.81 -10.39
C LYS A 46 14.34 -8.69 -9.43
N LYS A 47 13.68 -8.62 -8.29
CA LYS A 47 13.83 -7.60 -7.24
C LYS A 47 13.92 -8.23 -5.86
N PRO A 48 15.05 -8.88 -5.53
CA PRO A 48 15.23 -9.53 -4.23
C PRO A 48 15.11 -8.56 -3.05
N GLU A 49 15.32 -7.27 -3.27
CA GLU A 49 15.12 -6.23 -2.25
C GLU A 49 13.69 -6.21 -1.69
N LEU A 50 12.70 -6.72 -2.43
CA LEU A 50 11.30 -6.80 -2.01
C LEU A 50 10.99 -8.01 -1.12
N GLU A 51 11.97 -8.84 -0.76
CA GLU A 51 11.79 -10.04 0.06
C GLU A 51 11.07 -9.75 1.39
N LYS A 52 11.33 -8.58 1.98
CA LYS A 52 10.70 -8.13 3.23
C LYS A 52 9.40 -7.34 3.02
N GLY A 53 8.97 -7.17 1.78
CA GLY A 53 7.76 -6.43 1.43
C GLY A 53 6.52 -7.16 1.93
N VAL A 54 5.70 -6.45 2.72
CA VAL A 54 4.39 -6.92 3.20
C VAL A 54 3.27 -6.04 2.66
N TYR A 55 3.50 -4.74 2.53
CA TYR A 55 2.52 -3.80 2.00
C TYR A 55 3.07 -3.03 0.82
N VAL A 56 2.15 -2.44 0.06
CA VAL A 56 2.46 -1.49 -0.99
C VAL A 56 1.51 -0.30 -0.92
N VAL A 57 2.09 0.89 -1.10
CA VAL A 57 1.38 2.16 -1.13
C VAL A 57 1.45 2.73 -2.54
N PHE A 58 0.31 3.16 -3.04
CA PHE A 58 0.14 3.68 -4.40
C PHE A 58 -1.00 4.71 -4.42
N SER A 59 -1.05 5.53 -5.47
CA SER A 59 -2.13 6.49 -5.71
C SER A 59 -3.38 5.78 -6.19
N ARG A 60 -4.50 6.03 -5.53
CA ARG A 60 -5.80 5.49 -5.96
C ARG A 60 -6.36 6.13 -7.24
N PHE A 61 -5.79 7.25 -7.68
CA PHE A 61 -6.32 8.07 -8.78
C PHE A 61 -5.66 7.80 -10.13
N ILE A 62 -4.52 7.09 -10.15
CA ILE A 62 -3.82 6.78 -11.40
C ILE A 62 -4.47 5.56 -12.05
N LYS A 63 -4.89 5.73 -13.31
CA LYS A 63 -5.50 4.66 -14.09
C LYS A 63 -4.46 3.59 -14.44
N LYS A 64 -4.90 2.34 -14.55
CA LYS A 64 -4.01 1.19 -14.78
C LYS A 64 -3.04 1.35 -15.96
N ASP A 65 -3.47 1.99 -17.06
CA ASP A 65 -2.66 2.26 -18.25
C ASP A 65 -1.59 3.36 -18.06
N GLU A 66 -1.71 4.15 -17.00
CA GLU A 66 -0.80 5.22 -16.60
C GLU A 66 0.13 4.83 -15.44
N HIS A 67 -0.01 3.63 -14.87
CA HIS A 67 0.83 3.13 -13.75
C HIS A 67 2.32 3.13 -14.07
N LYS A 68 2.70 3.07 -15.35
CA LYS A 68 4.10 3.23 -15.81
C LYS A 68 4.70 4.62 -15.50
N TYR A 69 3.93 5.57 -15.03
CA TYR A 69 4.39 6.88 -14.57
C TYR A 69 4.36 7.02 -13.05
N GLU A 70 3.87 6.00 -12.36
CA GLU A 70 3.74 5.95 -10.93
C GLU A 70 4.99 5.35 -10.27
N THR A 71 5.20 5.70 -9.01
CA THR A 71 6.15 5.05 -8.12
C THR A 71 5.39 4.45 -6.95
N PHE A 72 5.58 3.15 -6.76
CA PHE A 72 5.00 2.38 -5.67
C PHE A 72 5.97 2.34 -4.50
N VAL A 73 5.46 2.51 -3.28
CA VAL A 73 6.26 2.43 -2.06
C VAL A 73 5.99 1.08 -1.39
N PHE A 74 6.98 0.20 -1.38
CA PHE A 74 6.91 -1.09 -0.71
C PHE A 74 7.34 -0.94 0.74
N LEU A 75 6.56 -1.52 1.65
CA LEU A 75 6.77 -1.44 3.09
C LEU A 75 6.92 -2.83 3.71
N ASP A 76 7.66 -2.93 4.81
CA ASP A 76 7.71 -4.13 5.63
C ASP A 76 6.50 -4.24 6.58
N ASP A 77 6.50 -5.26 7.44
CA ASP A 77 5.44 -5.53 8.40
C ASP A 77 5.24 -4.42 9.45
N GLN A 78 6.25 -3.57 9.65
CA GLN A 78 6.23 -2.45 10.61
C GLN A 78 5.94 -1.10 9.94
N GLY A 79 5.80 -1.06 8.61
CA GLY A 79 5.54 0.16 7.84
C GLY A 79 6.80 0.90 7.39
N LYS A 80 7.99 0.32 7.56
CA LYS A 80 9.23 0.93 7.09
C LYS A 80 9.38 0.68 5.59
N THR A 81 9.83 1.69 4.87
CA THR A 81 10.09 1.58 3.43
C THR A 81 11.19 0.57 3.14
N VAL A 82 10.83 -0.45 2.35
CA VAL A 82 11.73 -1.49 1.81
C VAL A 82 12.32 -1.01 0.49
N ALA A 83 11.47 -0.55 -0.43
CA ALA A 83 11.90 -0.04 -1.73
C ALA A 83 10.85 0.89 -2.35
N ASN A 84 11.32 1.72 -3.29
CA ASN A 84 10.45 2.46 -4.20
C ASN A 84 10.63 1.89 -5.60
N VAL A 85 9.54 1.50 -6.26
CA VAL A 85 9.60 0.84 -7.56
C VAL A 85 8.72 1.58 -8.56
N SER A 86 9.27 1.90 -9.73
CA SER A 86 8.46 2.49 -10.80
C SER A 86 7.53 1.47 -11.41
N GLY A 87 6.30 1.85 -11.78
CA GLY A 87 5.41 0.98 -12.55
C GLY A 87 5.91 0.67 -13.97
N ARG A 88 7.03 1.26 -14.43
CA ARG A 88 7.75 0.78 -15.63
C ARG A 88 8.45 -0.55 -15.40
N GLU A 89 8.86 -0.80 -14.16
CA GLU A 89 9.65 -1.96 -13.78
C GLU A 89 8.78 -3.13 -13.31
N LEU A 90 7.54 -2.83 -12.85
CA LEU A 90 6.69 -3.81 -12.19
C LEU A 90 5.19 -3.52 -12.43
N GLU A 91 4.42 -4.57 -12.72
CA GLU A 91 2.95 -4.51 -12.73
C GLU A 91 2.40 -4.85 -11.34
N LEU A 92 1.74 -3.86 -10.71
CA LEU A 92 1.18 -3.98 -9.36
C LEU A 92 -0.09 -4.85 -9.31
N PHE A 93 -0.87 -4.87 -10.40
CA PHE A 93 -2.15 -5.56 -10.43
C PHE A 93 -2.00 -7.08 -10.47
N GLY A 94 -2.60 -7.74 -9.48
CA GLY A 94 -2.54 -9.19 -9.31
C GLY A 94 -1.39 -9.69 -8.42
N ILE A 95 -0.72 -8.78 -7.70
CA ILE A 95 0.17 -9.12 -6.57
C ILE A 95 -0.31 -8.50 -5.25
N MET A 96 -1.53 -7.96 -5.20
CA MET A 96 -2.08 -7.28 -4.04
C MET A 96 -3.38 -7.94 -3.57
N GLU A 97 -3.59 -7.85 -2.26
CA GLU A 97 -4.79 -8.29 -1.56
C GLU A 97 -5.25 -7.21 -0.55
N PRO A 98 -6.54 -7.20 -0.16
CA PRO A 98 -7.05 -6.26 0.84
C PRO A 98 -6.31 -6.37 2.18
N CYS A 99 -6.05 -5.23 2.82
CA CYS A 99 -5.51 -5.18 4.18
C CYS A 99 -6.58 -5.59 5.21
N ILE A 100 -6.66 -6.88 5.54
CA ILE A 100 -7.64 -7.39 6.51
C ILE A 100 -7.36 -6.97 7.96
N ASN A 101 -6.18 -6.43 8.24
CA ASN A 101 -5.72 -6.03 9.56
C ASN A 101 -5.81 -4.51 9.78
N LEU A 102 -6.21 -3.73 8.77
CA LEU A 102 -6.45 -2.30 8.91
C LEU A 102 -7.95 -2.05 9.06
N ASN A 103 -8.34 -1.46 10.18
CA ASN A 103 -9.74 -1.24 10.53
C ASN A 103 -10.18 0.14 10.04
N ILE A 104 -11.17 0.19 9.16
CA ILE A 104 -11.80 1.46 8.77
C ILE A 104 -12.48 2.04 10.03
N SER A 105 -12.30 3.35 10.28
CA SER A 105 -12.93 4.01 11.43
C SER A 105 -14.43 4.18 11.20
N GLU A 106 -15.21 4.08 12.28
CA GLU A 106 -16.67 4.23 12.23
C GLU A 106 -17.05 5.63 11.73
N GLU A 107 -16.35 6.66 12.23
CA GLU A 107 -16.57 8.05 11.85
C GLU A 107 -16.31 8.31 10.36
N PHE A 108 -15.31 7.62 9.78
CA PHE A 108 -15.01 7.74 8.36
C PHE A 108 -16.10 7.07 7.51
N GLU A 109 -16.59 5.90 7.93
CA GLU A 109 -17.71 5.25 7.24
C GLU A 109 -18.99 6.09 7.25
N GLU A 110 -19.30 6.72 8.38
CA GLU A 110 -20.48 7.59 8.52
C GLU A 110 -20.42 8.80 7.57
N GLN A 111 -19.24 9.43 7.42
CA GLN A 111 -19.07 10.54 6.49
C GLN A 111 -19.27 10.16 5.03
N ASN A 112 -18.93 8.92 4.65
CA ASN A 112 -19.03 8.43 3.28
C ASN A 112 -20.39 7.78 2.95
N LYS A 113 -21.30 7.67 3.92
CA LYS A 113 -22.69 7.19 3.73
C LYS A 113 -23.68 8.29 3.28
N THR A 114 -23.21 9.53 3.14
CA THR A 114 -24.02 10.72 2.79
C THR A 114 -23.77 11.16 1.35
#